data_AF-A0A535MFL7-F1
#
_entry.id   AF-A0A535MFL7-F1
#
_cell.length_a   1.000
_cell.length_b   1.000
_cell.length_c   1.000
_cell.angle_alpha   90.00
_cell.angle_beta   90.00
_cell.angle_gamma   90.00
#
_symmetry.space_group_name_H-M   'P 1'
#
loop_
_entity.id
_entity.type
_entity.pdbx_description
1 polymer ?
#
loop_
_entity_poly.entity_id
_entity_poly.type
_entity_poly.pdbx_seq_one_letter_code
_entity_poly.pdbx_strand_id
1 'polypeptide(L)'
;SLLLALDLVIAMPISWWPLISDYNRFARSSRDSWAGTTAGYTIANTVFYMLGAGLMALGIASGQLNFLAVIGLLGLGAFPLLIILVDETDNAFANVYSTAVSIQNLAPKRRQLGFIVAATLIAMGGAALLWSRGEGIGGSYEWFLFLVGGLFVPLLGVVIADSFVVRRGTYAAEEFFEGARPWRWSAVASWIPGAALYFVIVVFALPVGATLPSFGLAAGLQVVFSRLESSLTRPTSAASGGDP
;
A
#
# COMPACT_ATOMS: atom_id res chain seq x y z
N SER A 1 -15.26 9.34 12.06
CA SER A 1 -16.12 10.12 11.12
C SER A 1 -16.32 9.30 9.85
N LEU A 2 -17.32 9.60 9.02
CA LEU A 2 -17.55 8.89 7.75
C LEU A 2 -16.30 8.90 6.84
N LEU A 3 -15.56 10.02 6.83
CA LEU A 3 -14.36 10.18 6.01
C LEU A 3 -13.20 9.30 6.47
N LEU A 4 -13.01 9.11 7.78
CA LEU A 4 -12.01 8.17 8.29
C LEU A 4 -12.39 6.71 7.99
N ALA A 5 -13.69 6.38 8.02
CA ALA A 5 -14.14 5.06 7.59
C ALA A 5 -13.86 4.83 6.09
N LEU A 6 -14.04 5.88 5.27
CA LEU A 6 -13.64 5.84 3.87
C LEU A 6 -12.13 5.69 3.70
N ASP A 7 -11.31 6.36 4.52
CA ASP A 7 -9.85 6.19 4.51
C ASP A 7 -9.43 4.74 4.79
N LEU A 8 -10.09 4.06 5.75
CA LEU A 8 -9.84 2.64 6.04
C LEU A 8 -10.16 1.75 4.83
N VAL A 9 -11.29 2.01 4.16
CA VAL A 9 -11.69 1.29 2.95
C VAL A 9 -10.70 1.53 1.80
N ILE A 10 -10.13 2.74 1.70
CA ILE A 10 -9.15 3.09 0.67
C ILE A 10 -7.74 2.57 1.00
N ALA A 11 -7.37 2.46 2.27
CA ALA A 11 -6.05 1.97 2.68
C ALA A 11 -5.80 0.54 2.19
N MET A 12 -6.83 -0.31 2.19
CA MET A 12 -6.77 -1.68 1.69
C MET A 12 -6.28 -1.74 0.22
N PRO A 13 -7.00 -1.23 -0.79
CA PRO A 13 -6.56 -1.28 -2.19
C PRO A 13 -5.17 -0.68 -2.40
N ILE A 14 -4.88 0.41 -1.69
CA ILE A 14 -3.61 1.11 -1.83
C ILE A 14 -2.44 0.22 -1.37
N SER A 15 -2.60 -0.59 -0.33
CA SER A 15 -1.52 -1.51 0.07
C SER A 15 -1.09 -2.50 -1.03
N TRP A 16 -1.99 -2.81 -1.97
CA TRP A 16 -1.78 -3.76 -3.06
C TRP A 16 -1.31 -3.12 -4.36
N TRP A 17 -1.20 -1.78 -4.45
CA TRP A 17 -0.82 -1.12 -5.70
C TRP A 17 0.55 -1.56 -6.27
N PRO A 18 1.59 -1.88 -5.46
CA PRO A 18 2.84 -2.41 -6.01
C PRO A 18 2.64 -3.77 -6.68
N LEU A 19 1.81 -4.63 -6.09
CA LEU A 19 1.52 -5.95 -6.66
C LEU A 19 0.70 -5.85 -7.96
N ILE A 20 -0.21 -4.88 -8.03
CA ILE A 20 -0.94 -4.56 -9.26
C ILE A 20 0.06 -4.26 -10.40
N SER A 21 1.16 -3.56 -10.11
CA SER A 21 2.19 -3.28 -11.13
C SER A 21 2.93 -4.54 -11.60
N ASP A 22 3.21 -5.48 -10.69
CA ASP A 22 3.88 -6.75 -11.01
C ASP A 22 3.04 -7.66 -11.92
N TYR A 23 1.71 -7.67 -11.75
CA TYR A 23 0.81 -8.39 -12.65
C TYR A 23 0.61 -7.66 -13.98
N ASN A 24 0.49 -6.33 -13.94
CA ASN A 24 0.23 -5.53 -15.13
C ASN A 24 1.38 -5.47 -16.13
N ARG A 25 2.61 -5.84 -15.73
CA ARG A 25 3.74 -5.98 -16.68
C ARG A 25 3.48 -7.00 -17.80
N PHE A 26 2.54 -7.93 -17.60
CA PHE A 26 2.13 -8.93 -18.59
C PHE A 26 0.86 -8.53 -19.36
N ALA A 27 0.31 -7.35 -19.12
CA ALA A 27 -0.88 -6.88 -19.82
C ALA A 27 -0.58 -6.56 -21.28
N ARG A 28 -1.56 -6.81 -22.17
CA ARG A 28 -1.45 -6.55 -23.61
C ARG A 28 -1.45 -5.07 -23.96
N SER A 29 -2.18 -4.27 -23.18
CA SER A 29 -2.26 -2.82 -23.35
C SER A 29 -2.60 -2.13 -22.02
N SER A 30 -2.29 -0.84 -21.90
CA SER A 30 -2.63 -0.04 -20.72
C SER A 30 -4.15 0.06 -20.49
N ARG A 31 -4.94 0.02 -21.57
CA ARG A 31 -6.42 0.04 -21.48
C ARG A 31 -6.96 -1.26 -20.91
N ASP A 32 -6.43 -2.40 -21.36
CA ASP A 32 -6.83 -3.72 -20.85
C ASP A 32 -6.43 -3.87 -19.37
N SER A 33 -5.23 -3.39 -19.02
CA SER A 33 -4.74 -3.33 -17.64
C SER A 33 -5.68 -2.51 -16.73
N TRP A 34 -6.03 -1.29 -17.14
CA TRP A 34 -6.92 -0.42 -16.38
C TRP A 34 -8.32 -1.01 -16.24
N ALA A 35 -8.92 -1.49 -17.35
CA ALA A 35 -10.27 -2.03 -17.34
C ALA A 35 -10.37 -3.34 -16.54
N GLY A 36 -9.42 -4.26 -16.74
CA GLY A 36 -9.37 -5.53 -16.03
C GLY A 36 -9.16 -5.34 -14.52
N THR A 37 -8.20 -4.50 -14.13
CA THR A 37 -7.94 -4.20 -12.72
C THR A 37 -9.15 -3.52 -12.06
N THR A 38 -9.70 -2.49 -12.71
CA THR A 38 -10.82 -1.72 -12.13
C THR A 38 -12.09 -2.56 -12.01
N ALA A 39 -12.46 -3.30 -13.06
CA ALA A 39 -13.65 -4.13 -13.04
C ALA A 39 -13.51 -5.30 -12.06
N GLY A 40 -12.40 -6.04 -12.13
CA GLY A 40 -12.13 -7.16 -11.23
C GLY A 40 -12.15 -6.74 -9.77
N TYR A 41 -11.42 -5.65 -9.44
CA TYR A 41 -11.36 -5.14 -8.08
C TYR A 41 -12.73 -4.66 -7.58
N THR A 42 -13.46 -3.88 -8.39
CA THR A 42 -14.76 -3.33 -8.02
C THR A 42 -15.76 -4.46 -7.76
N ILE A 43 -15.88 -5.41 -8.69
CA ILE A 43 -16.84 -6.52 -8.55
C ILE A 43 -16.51 -7.35 -7.31
N ALA A 44 -15.25 -7.77 -7.14
CA ALA A 44 -14.85 -8.59 -6.00
C ALA A 44 -15.10 -7.85 -4.68
N ASN A 45 -14.64 -6.61 -4.55
CA ASN A 45 -14.82 -5.84 -3.31
C ASN A 45 -16.29 -5.57 -3.01
N THR A 46 -17.11 -5.24 -4.01
CA THR A 46 -18.55 -5.03 -3.78
C THR A 46 -19.21 -6.31 -3.25
N VAL A 47 -18.90 -7.48 -3.80
CA VAL A 47 -19.45 -8.76 -3.31
C VAL A 47 -19.02 -9.04 -1.87
N PHE A 48 -17.73 -8.90 -1.56
CA PHE A 48 -17.23 -9.15 -0.20
C PHE A 48 -17.74 -8.14 0.82
N TYR A 49 -17.86 -6.86 0.47
CA TYR A 49 -18.47 -5.85 1.34
C TYR A 49 -19.96 -6.10 1.57
N MET A 50 -20.71 -6.52 0.54
CA MET A 50 -22.10 -6.93 0.71
C MET A 50 -22.22 -8.14 1.64
N LEU A 51 -21.34 -9.13 1.49
CA LEU A 51 -21.29 -10.30 2.37
C LEU A 51 -20.97 -9.92 3.81
N GLY A 52 -19.96 -9.07 4.03
CA GLY A 52 -19.59 -8.56 5.35
C GLY A 52 -20.70 -7.75 6.00
N ALA A 53 -21.37 -6.88 5.23
CA ALA A 53 -22.53 -6.12 5.70
C ALA A 53 -23.72 -7.03 6.05
N GLY A 54 -23.96 -8.08 5.25
CA GLY A 54 -24.98 -9.09 5.51
C GLY A 54 -24.71 -9.88 6.79
N LEU A 55 -23.46 -10.32 7.00
CA LEU A 55 -23.05 -10.97 8.25
C LEU A 55 -23.21 -10.02 9.45
N MET A 56 -22.81 -8.75 9.32
CA MET A 56 -23.00 -7.77 10.38
C MET A 56 -24.48 -7.56 10.70
N ALA A 57 -25.34 -7.46 9.69
CA ALA A 57 -26.78 -7.33 9.88
C ALA A 57 -27.39 -8.55 10.59
N LEU A 58 -26.96 -9.77 10.22
CA LEU A 58 -27.35 -11.00 10.90
C LEU A 58 -26.89 -11.01 12.37
N GLY A 59 -25.66 -10.57 12.62
CA GLY A 59 -25.12 -10.44 13.97
C GLY A 59 -25.94 -9.49 14.84
N ILE A 60 -26.27 -8.31 14.33
CA ILE A 60 -27.12 -7.34 15.02
C ILE A 60 -28.51 -7.94 15.29
N ALA A 61 -29.14 -8.57 14.29
CA ALA A 61 -30.47 -9.16 14.43
C ALA A 61 -30.52 -10.32 15.44
N SER A 62 -29.42 -11.05 15.59
CA SER A 62 -29.28 -12.18 16.53
C SER A 62 -28.71 -11.80 17.89
N GLY A 63 -28.37 -10.52 18.10
CA GLY A 63 -27.71 -10.06 19.34
C GLY A 63 -26.29 -10.60 19.53
N GLN A 64 -25.65 -11.07 18.46
CA GLN A 64 -24.30 -11.64 18.46
C GLN A 64 -23.34 -10.75 17.67
N LEU A 65 -22.34 -10.17 18.33
CA LEU A 65 -21.35 -9.30 17.69
C LEU A 65 -20.03 -10.00 17.40
N ASN A 66 -19.82 -11.21 17.93
CA ASN A 66 -18.64 -12.00 17.63
C ASN A 66 -18.72 -12.58 16.20
N PHE A 67 -17.83 -12.15 15.31
CA PHE A 67 -17.80 -12.56 13.90
C PHE A 67 -17.80 -14.08 13.70
N LEU A 68 -17.00 -14.84 14.46
CA LEU A 68 -16.96 -16.29 14.35
C LEU A 68 -18.28 -16.94 14.79
N ALA A 69 -18.88 -16.41 15.85
CA ALA A 69 -20.18 -16.88 16.30
C ALA A 69 -21.29 -16.59 15.28
N VAL A 70 -21.25 -15.43 14.62
CA VAL A 70 -22.19 -15.08 13.53
C VAL A 70 -22.04 -16.00 12.33
N ILE A 71 -20.81 -16.35 11.92
CA ILE A 71 -20.58 -17.38 10.90
C ILE A 71 -21.20 -18.71 11.33
N GLY A 72 -21.06 -19.07 12.61
CA GLY A 72 -21.67 -20.28 13.19
C GLY A 72 -23.20 -20.32 13.06
N LEU A 73 -23.87 -19.15 13.12
CA LEU A 73 -25.33 -19.05 12.96
C LEU A 73 -25.82 -19.45 11.56
N LEU A 74 -24.94 -19.47 10.55
CA LEU A 74 -25.30 -19.90 9.20
C LEU A 74 -25.62 -21.42 9.15
N GLY A 75 -25.24 -22.19 10.16
CA GLY A 75 -25.47 -23.64 10.20
C GLY A 75 -24.62 -24.43 9.21
N LEU A 76 -23.61 -23.82 8.61
CA LEU A 76 -22.74 -24.42 7.59
C LEU A 76 -21.53 -25.16 8.19
N GLY A 77 -21.44 -25.27 9.52
CA GLY A 77 -20.31 -25.89 10.21
C GLY A 77 -18.99 -25.19 9.91
N ALA A 78 -17.93 -25.96 9.67
CA ALA A 78 -16.60 -25.44 9.36
C ALA A 78 -16.44 -24.95 7.90
N PHE A 79 -17.44 -25.15 7.05
CA PHE A 79 -17.30 -24.89 5.61
C PHE A 79 -16.94 -23.44 5.26
N PRO A 80 -17.56 -22.39 5.85
CA PRO A 80 -17.15 -21.01 5.59
C PRO A 80 -15.72 -20.73 6.05
N LEU A 81 -15.28 -21.32 7.17
CA LEU A 81 -13.92 -21.16 7.68
C LEU A 81 -12.89 -21.83 6.76
N LEU A 82 -13.23 -22.96 6.14
CA LEU A 82 -12.37 -23.60 5.14
C LEU A 82 -12.23 -22.73 3.88
N ILE A 83 -13.31 -22.10 3.43
CA ILE A 83 -13.26 -21.17 2.30
C ILE A 83 -12.36 -19.98 2.64
N ILE A 84 -12.54 -19.36 3.81
CA ILE A 84 -11.69 -18.25 4.27
C ILE A 84 -10.23 -18.70 4.38
N LEU A 85 -9.96 -19.91 4.89
CA LEU A 85 -8.59 -20.42 5.00
C LEU A 85 -7.93 -20.59 3.62
N VAL A 86 -8.66 -21.10 2.63
CA VAL A 86 -8.16 -21.22 1.26
C VAL A 86 -7.90 -19.85 0.65
N ASP A 87 -8.83 -18.91 0.84
CA ASP A 87 -8.73 -17.51 0.38
C ASP A 87 -7.61 -16.72 1.07
N GLU A 88 -7.23 -17.07 2.30
CA GLU A 88 -6.14 -16.38 2.99
C GLU A 88 -4.75 -16.96 2.64
N THR A 89 -4.71 -18.15 2.02
CA THR A 89 -3.45 -18.86 1.74
C THR A 89 -2.62 -18.15 0.66
N ASP A 90 -3.26 -17.64 -0.39
CA ASP A 90 -2.57 -16.91 -1.46
C ASP A 90 -2.09 -15.53 -0.99
N ASN A 91 -2.86 -14.84 -0.14
CA ASN A 91 -2.48 -13.60 0.53
C ASN A 91 -1.23 -13.79 1.40
N ALA A 92 -1.22 -14.83 2.23
CA ALA A 92 -0.06 -15.17 3.05
C ALA A 92 1.17 -15.49 2.18
N PHE A 93 0.99 -16.26 1.10
CA PHE A 93 2.05 -16.55 0.14
C PHE A 93 2.60 -15.28 -0.52
N ALA A 94 1.72 -14.41 -1.03
CA ALA A 94 2.10 -13.19 -1.72
C ALA A 94 2.90 -12.25 -0.80
N ASN A 95 2.50 -12.11 0.46
CA ASN A 95 3.20 -11.27 1.43
C ASN A 95 4.60 -11.78 1.76
N VAL A 96 4.74 -13.09 2.01
CA VAL A 96 6.06 -13.71 2.28
C VAL A 96 6.96 -13.63 1.04
N TYR A 97 6.41 -13.95 -0.13
CA TYR A 97 7.15 -13.92 -1.39
C TYR A 97 7.63 -12.49 -1.73
N SER A 98 6.73 -11.51 -1.67
CA SER A 98 7.04 -10.10 -1.93
C SER A 98 8.08 -9.56 -0.97
N THR A 99 7.97 -9.90 0.33
CA THR A 99 8.99 -9.54 1.34
C THR A 99 10.35 -10.16 1.01
N ALA A 100 10.38 -11.45 0.66
CA ALA A 100 11.62 -12.15 0.34
C ALA A 100 12.30 -11.57 -0.91
N VAL A 101 11.53 -11.27 -1.97
CA VAL A 101 12.06 -10.62 -3.19
C VAL A 101 12.56 -9.21 -2.90
N SER A 102 11.83 -8.44 -2.09
CA SER A 102 12.24 -7.08 -1.70
C SER A 102 13.57 -7.09 -0.94
N ILE A 103 13.77 -8.05 -0.03
CA ILE A 103 15.05 -8.22 0.68
C ILE A 103 16.14 -8.75 -0.26
N GLN A 104 15.79 -9.64 -1.20
CA GLN A 104 16.72 -10.16 -2.21
C GLN A 104 17.31 -9.03 -3.07
N ASN A 105 16.51 -8.00 -3.40
CA ASN A 105 17.00 -6.82 -4.13
C ASN A 105 18.06 -6.03 -3.35
N LEU A 106 18.00 -6.03 -2.02
CA LEU A 106 19.01 -5.39 -1.15
C LEU A 106 20.25 -6.28 -0.93
N ALA A 107 20.09 -7.60 -0.99
CA ALA A 107 21.15 -8.57 -0.71
C ALA A 107 21.21 -9.67 -1.79
N PRO A 108 21.52 -9.33 -3.06
CA PRO A 108 21.35 -10.23 -4.21
C PRO A 108 22.24 -11.48 -4.16
N LYS A 109 23.32 -11.44 -3.37
CA LYS A 109 24.27 -12.57 -3.21
C LYS A 109 23.79 -13.66 -2.24
N ARG A 110 22.71 -13.42 -1.49
CA ARG A 110 22.17 -14.41 -0.53
C ARG A 110 21.10 -15.28 -1.19
N ARG A 111 20.86 -16.48 -0.64
CA ARG A 111 19.82 -17.38 -1.14
C ARG A 111 18.45 -16.91 -0.65
N GLN A 112 17.51 -16.74 -1.58
CA GLN A 112 16.14 -16.30 -1.31
C GLN A 112 15.42 -17.18 -0.27
N LEU A 113 15.71 -18.48 -0.23
CA LEU A 113 15.14 -19.41 0.75
C LEU A 113 15.31 -18.93 2.20
N GLY A 114 16.46 -18.32 2.53
CA GLY A 114 16.70 -17.80 3.87
C GLY A 114 15.74 -16.65 4.22
N PHE A 115 15.44 -15.78 3.24
CA PHE A 115 14.50 -14.67 3.44
C PHE A 115 13.06 -15.15 3.54
N ILE A 116 12.68 -16.16 2.73
CA ILE A 116 11.36 -16.79 2.81
C ILE A 116 11.15 -17.38 4.21
N VAL A 117 12.08 -18.23 4.67
CA VAL A 117 11.98 -18.87 6.00
C VAL A 117 11.94 -17.82 7.11
N ALA A 118 12.80 -16.80 7.06
CA ALA A 118 12.81 -15.74 8.07
C ALA A 118 11.48 -14.96 8.08
N ALA A 119 10.98 -14.56 6.91
CA ALA A 119 9.71 -13.84 6.81
C ALA A 119 8.53 -14.68 7.32
N THR A 120 8.47 -15.98 6.98
CA THR A 120 7.46 -16.90 7.49
C THR A 120 7.52 -17.04 9.00
N LEU A 121 8.70 -17.27 9.57
CA LEU A 121 8.85 -17.42 11.04
C LEU A 121 8.49 -16.14 11.79
N ILE A 122 8.88 -14.98 11.27
CA ILE A 122 8.51 -13.67 11.84
C ILE A 122 6.99 -13.47 11.77
N ALA A 123 6.37 -13.76 10.63
CA ALA A 123 4.91 -13.63 10.46
C ALA A 123 4.14 -14.57 11.39
N MET A 124 4.56 -15.84 11.49
CA MET A 124 3.96 -16.81 12.42
C MET A 124 4.14 -16.40 13.88
N GLY A 125 5.33 -15.93 14.26
CA GLY A 125 5.59 -15.41 15.60
C GLY A 125 4.74 -14.17 15.93
N GLY A 126 4.59 -13.26 14.97
CA GLY A 126 3.72 -12.10 15.08
C GLY A 126 2.25 -12.49 15.25
N ALA A 127 1.74 -13.42 14.43
CA ALA A 127 0.38 -13.93 14.54
C ALA A 127 0.13 -14.60 15.90
N ALA A 128 1.06 -15.43 16.39
CA ALA A 128 0.97 -16.05 17.70
C ALA A 128 0.98 -15.02 18.84
N LEU A 129 1.79 -13.96 18.73
CA LEU A 129 1.82 -12.86 19.70
C LEU A 129 0.49 -12.12 19.74
N LEU A 130 -0.05 -11.71 18.59
CA LEU A 130 -1.34 -11.02 18.50
C LEU A 130 -2.47 -11.88 19.05
N TRP A 131 -2.48 -13.17 18.71
CA TRP A 131 -3.43 -14.13 19.27
C TRP A 131 -3.33 -14.21 20.81
N SER A 132 -2.12 -14.32 21.36
CA SER A 132 -1.91 -14.40 22.81
C SER A 132 -2.39 -13.16 23.58
N ARG A 133 -2.44 -12.01 22.90
CA ARG A 133 -2.95 -10.73 23.47
C ARG A 133 -4.44 -10.54 23.27
N GLY A 134 -5.14 -11.47 22.64
CA GLY A 134 -6.56 -11.34 22.29
C GLY A 134 -6.82 -10.36 21.14
N GLU A 135 -5.78 -9.96 20.40
CA GLU A 135 -5.88 -9.01 19.28
C GLU A 135 -6.01 -9.71 17.92
N GLY A 136 -6.11 -11.05 17.91
CA GLY A 136 -6.12 -11.85 16.69
C GLY A 136 -7.31 -11.58 15.76
N ILE A 137 -8.48 -11.22 16.28
CA ILE A 137 -9.68 -10.88 15.49
C ILE A 137 -10.23 -9.56 15.99
N GLY A 138 -10.19 -8.53 15.14
CA GLY A 138 -10.75 -7.21 15.44
C GLY A 138 -9.99 -6.37 16.47
N GLY A 139 -8.75 -6.75 16.83
CA GLY A 139 -7.88 -6.01 17.74
C GLY A 139 -7.35 -4.70 17.14
N SER A 140 -6.03 -4.49 17.14
CA SER A 140 -5.37 -3.30 16.59
C SER A 140 -5.47 -3.17 15.05
N TYR A 141 -6.38 -3.90 14.40
CA TYR A 141 -6.53 -3.96 12.95
C TYR A 141 -6.87 -2.60 12.35
N GLU A 142 -7.74 -1.82 12.99
CA GLU A 142 -8.07 -0.46 12.54
C GLU A 142 -6.82 0.44 12.49
N TRP A 143 -6.03 0.45 13.57
CA TRP A 143 -4.77 1.21 13.61
C TRP A 143 -3.73 0.69 12.62
N PHE A 144 -3.71 -0.62 12.37
CA PHE A 144 -2.88 -1.21 11.32
C PHE A 144 -3.29 -0.71 9.93
N LEU A 145 -4.59 -0.62 9.62
CA LEU A 145 -5.07 -0.05 8.36
C LEU A 145 -4.71 1.43 8.23
N PHE A 146 -4.80 2.21 9.31
CA PHE A 146 -4.32 3.59 9.30
C PHE A 146 -2.80 3.69 9.11
N LEU A 147 -2.02 2.78 9.70
CA LEU A 147 -0.57 2.72 9.48
C LEU A 147 -0.26 2.46 7.99
N VAL A 148 -0.93 1.47 7.39
CA VAL A 148 -0.79 1.14 5.98
C VAL A 148 -1.18 2.33 5.10
N GLY A 149 -2.33 2.97 5.36
CA GLY A 149 -2.75 4.17 4.66
C GLY A 149 -1.71 5.30 4.78
N GLY A 150 -1.24 5.59 5.99
CA GLY A 150 -0.29 6.67 6.25
C GLY A 150 1.09 6.47 5.62
N LEU A 151 1.49 5.24 5.33
CA LEU A 151 2.76 4.94 4.66
C LEU A 151 2.59 4.89 3.14
N PHE A 152 1.59 4.17 2.64
CA PHE A 152 1.44 3.90 1.21
C PHE A 152 0.75 5.00 0.42
N VAL A 153 -0.20 5.74 1.02
CA VAL A 153 -0.90 6.85 0.34
C VAL A 153 0.06 7.98 -0.07
N PRO A 154 0.87 8.56 0.83
CA PRO A 154 1.81 9.60 0.43
C PRO A 154 2.90 9.04 -0.50
N LEU A 155 3.31 7.79 -0.32
CA LEU A 155 4.27 7.13 -1.20
C LEU A 155 3.73 7.04 -2.64
N LEU A 156 2.47 6.66 -2.81
CA LEU A 156 1.79 6.67 -4.10
C LEU A 156 1.77 8.10 -4.68
N GLY A 157 1.51 9.12 -3.86
CA GLY A 157 1.59 10.52 -4.26
C GLY A 157 2.95 10.91 -4.85
N VAL A 158 4.04 10.55 -4.17
CA VAL A 158 5.40 10.77 -4.66
C VAL A 158 5.65 10.05 -5.99
N VAL A 159 5.29 8.76 -6.08
CA VAL A 159 5.53 7.94 -7.28
C VAL A 159 4.74 8.47 -8.47
N ILE A 160 3.47 8.82 -8.30
CA ILE A 160 2.63 9.38 -9.37
C ILE A 160 3.17 10.75 -9.83
N ALA A 161 3.55 11.63 -8.90
CA ALA A 161 4.12 12.92 -9.23
C ALA A 161 5.45 12.79 -9.99
N ASP A 162 6.34 11.92 -9.51
CA ASP A 162 7.62 11.67 -10.16
C ASP A 162 7.42 11.12 -11.58
N SER A 163 6.54 10.13 -11.72
CA SER A 163 6.31 9.40 -12.98
C SER A 163 5.62 10.26 -14.02
N PHE A 164 4.51 10.91 -13.69
CA PHE A 164 3.68 11.56 -14.69
C PHE A 164 3.94 13.06 -14.84
N VAL A 165 4.41 13.73 -13.79
CA VAL A 165 4.59 15.20 -13.79
C VAL A 165 6.04 15.60 -13.96
N VAL A 166 6.95 15.03 -13.16
CA VAL A 166 8.37 15.39 -13.17
C VAL A 166 9.08 14.77 -14.37
N ARG A 167 9.00 13.45 -14.51
CA ARG A 167 9.73 12.68 -15.54
C ARG A 167 8.89 12.35 -16.77
N ARG A 168 7.56 12.50 -16.69
CA ARG A 168 6.63 12.29 -17.81
C ARG A 168 6.81 10.91 -18.50
N GLY A 169 7.05 9.88 -17.71
CA GLY A 169 7.26 8.50 -18.16
C GLY A 169 8.65 8.21 -18.74
N THR A 170 9.58 9.18 -18.71
CA THR A 170 10.95 8.97 -19.20
C THR A 170 11.84 8.45 -18.08
N TYR A 171 12.24 7.19 -18.20
CA TYR A 171 13.17 6.54 -17.30
C TYR A 171 14.25 5.82 -18.11
N ALA A 172 15.51 6.09 -17.80
CA ALA A 172 16.61 5.32 -18.38
C ALA A 172 16.72 3.97 -17.65
N ALA A 173 16.94 2.87 -18.38
CA ALA A 173 16.98 1.54 -17.79
C ALA A 173 18.09 1.42 -16.73
N GLU A 174 19.20 2.11 -16.97
CA GLU A 174 20.38 2.18 -16.11
C GLU A 174 20.07 2.73 -14.71
N GLU A 175 18.99 3.51 -14.57
CA GLU A 175 18.54 4.05 -13.27
C GLU A 175 17.95 2.99 -12.33
N PHE A 176 17.65 1.78 -12.83
CA PHE A 176 17.06 0.68 -12.05
C PHE A 176 18.02 -0.49 -11.81
N PHE A 177 19.23 -0.44 -12.38
CA PHE A 177 20.24 -1.50 -12.25
C PHE A 177 21.49 -0.97 -11.53
N GLU A 178 22.69 -1.30 -12.01
CA GLU A 178 23.96 -0.97 -11.33
C GLU A 178 24.21 0.54 -11.18
N GLY A 179 23.56 1.38 -12.00
CA GLY A 179 23.63 2.85 -11.92
C GLY A 179 22.57 3.48 -11.01
N ALA A 180 21.73 2.69 -10.34
CA ALA A 180 20.66 3.20 -9.49
C ALA A 180 21.23 4.00 -8.31
N ARG A 181 20.79 5.25 -8.16
CA ARG A 181 21.11 6.04 -6.97
C ARG A 181 20.48 5.35 -5.75
N PRO A 182 21.26 5.09 -4.68
CA PRO A 182 20.75 4.38 -3.51
C PRO A 182 19.67 5.17 -2.77
N TRP A 183 19.72 6.50 -2.86
CA TRP A 183 18.77 7.39 -2.19
C TRP A 183 18.29 8.49 -3.14
N ARG A 184 16.98 8.72 -3.15
CA ARG A 184 16.34 9.88 -3.76
C ARG A 184 15.80 10.77 -2.65
N TRP A 185 16.65 11.67 -2.15
CA TRP A 185 16.31 12.51 -1.00
C TRP A 185 15.10 13.41 -1.24
N SER A 186 14.86 13.86 -2.47
CA SER A 186 13.63 14.58 -2.85
C SER A 186 12.37 13.76 -2.60
N ALA A 187 12.37 12.48 -2.98
CA ALA A 187 11.26 11.56 -2.74
C ALA A 187 11.05 11.30 -1.24
N VAL A 188 12.12 11.03 -0.49
CA VAL A 188 12.05 10.79 0.97
C VAL A 188 11.55 12.04 1.71
N ALA A 189 12.09 13.22 1.37
CA ALA A 189 11.69 14.49 1.97
C ALA A 189 10.24 14.88 1.64
N SER A 190 9.69 14.39 0.53
CA SER A 190 8.29 14.61 0.13
C SER A 190 7.33 13.64 0.82
N TRP A 191 7.78 12.40 1.02
CA TRP A 191 7.00 11.35 1.66
C TRP A 191 6.78 11.61 3.16
N ILE A 192 7.82 12.02 3.89
CA ILE A 192 7.75 12.20 5.36
C ILE A 192 6.64 13.21 5.77
N PRO A 193 6.55 14.43 5.19
CA PRO A 193 5.48 15.36 5.52
C PRO A 193 4.10 14.86 5.13
N GLY A 194 3.98 14.13 4.01
CA GLY A 194 2.73 13.49 3.61
C GLY A 194 2.25 12.47 4.64
N ALA A 195 3.16 11.61 5.11
CA ALA A 195 2.86 10.63 6.15
C ALA A 195 2.52 11.30 7.49
N ALA A 196 3.28 12.33 7.88
CA ALA A 196 3.00 13.11 9.08
C ALA A 196 1.61 13.76 9.04
N LEU A 197 1.24 14.38 7.90
CA LEU A 197 -0.09 14.96 7.72
C LEU A 197 -1.20 13.91 7.83
N TYR A 198 -0.99 12.71 7.28
CA TYR A 198 -1.96 11.61 7.40
C TYR A 198 -2.23 11.30 8.87
N PHE A 199 -1.18 11.07 9.67
CA PHE A 199 -1.34 10.74 11.08
C PHE A 199 -1.88 11.90 11.91
N VAL A 200 -1.53 13.15 11.59
CA VAL A 200 -2.15 14.33 12.22
C VAL A 200 -3.66 14.32 11.98
N ILE A 201 -4.12 14.10 10.74
CA ILE A 201 -5.55 14.06 10.43
C ILE A 201 -6.25 12.92 11.19
N VAL A 202 -5.64 11.72 11.24
CA VAL A 202 -6.20 10.56 11.95
C VAL A 202 -6.26 10.81 13.46
N VAL A 203 -5.16 11.25 14.08
CA VAL A 203 -5.06 11.45 15.54
C VAL A 203 -5.98 12.57 16.03
N PHE A 204 -6.07 13.67 15.27
CA PHE A 204 -6.97 14.78 15.61
C PHE A 204 -8.38 14.62 15.05
N ALA A 205 -8.67 13.50 14.39
CA ALA A 205 -9.96 13.17 13.78
C ALA A 205 -10.54 14.31 12.90
N LEU A 206 -9.69 14.98 12.13
CA LEU A 206 -10.09 16.14 11.34
C LEU A 206 -11.15 15.74 10.29
N PRO A 207 -12.18 16.58 10.03
CA PRO A 207 -13.33 16.22 9.19
C PRO A 207 -13.05 16.33 7.68
N VAL A 208 -11.83 16.01 7.25
CA VAL A 208 -11.37 16.13 5.84
C VAL A 208 -10.99 14.79 5.21
N GLY A 209 -10.76 13.75 6.02
CA GLY A 209 -10.16 12.49 5.57
C GLY A 209 -8.66 12.64 5.33
N ALA A 210 -7.88 11.61 5.68
CA ALA A 210 -6.42 11.64 5.67
C ALA A 210 -5.83 11.34 4.29
N THR A 211 -6.52 10.54 3.47
CA THR A 211 -5.96 10.00 2.21
C THR A 211 -5.65 11.09 1.19
N LEU A 212 -6.66 11.88 0.78
CA LEU A 212 -6.47 12.89 -0.28
C LEU A 212 -5.50 14.01 0.09
N PRO A 213 -5.55 14.60 1.31
CA PRO A 213 -4.59 15.63 1.71
C PRO A 213 -3.15 15.11 1.79
N SER A 214 -2.95 13.90 2.34
CA SER A 214 -1.63 13.28 2.44
C SER A 214 -1.03 13.00 1.06
N PHE A 215 -1.83 12.41 0.15
CA PHE A 215 -1.44 12.18 -1.23
C PHE A 215 -1.06 13.49 -1.93
N GLY A 216 -1.92 14.51 -1.84
CA GLY A 216 -1.74 15.79 -2.50
C GLY A 216 -0.51 16.54 -2.00
N LEU A 217 -0.26 16.54 -0.68
CA LEU A 217 0.92 17.15 -0.09
C LEU A 217 2.20 16.47 -0.59
N ALA A 218 2.27 15.14 -0.50
CA ALA A 218 3.45 14.38 -0.92
C ALA A 218 3.74 14.55 -2.42
N ALA A 219 2.70 14.50 -3.26
CA ALA A 219 2.81 14.73 -4.70
C ALA A 219 3.29 16.15 -5.01
N GLY A 220 2.71 17.17 -4.36
CA GLY A 220 3.09 18.57 -4.54
C GLY A 220 4.55 18.84 -4.14
N LEU A 221 4.98 18.33 -2.98
CA LEU A 221 6.36 18.44 -2.52
C LEU A 221 7.33 17.76 -3.47
N GLN A 222 6.98 16.60 -4.03
CA GLN A 222 7.86 15.90 -4.97
C GLN A 222 8.11 16.74 -6.23
N VAL A 223 7.08 17.41 -6.75
CA VAL A 223 7.22 18.32 -7.90
C VAL A 223 8.12 19.50 -7.55
N VAL A 224 7.93 20.11 -6.37
CA VAL A 224 8.72 21.27 -5.92
C VAL A 224 10.19 20.88 -5.72
N PHE A 225 10.48 19.84 -4.96
CA PHE A 225 11.85 19.41 -4.66
C PHE A 225 12.60 18.95 -5.91
N SER A 226 11.94 18.24 -6.84
CA SER A 226 12.56 17.83 -8.10
C SER A 226 12.89 19.02 -9.01
N ARG A 227 12.05 20.07 -9.02
CA ARG A 227 12.32 21.32 -9.75
C ARG A 227 13.49 22.10 -9.15
N LEU A 228 13.60 22.13 -7.82
CA LEU A 228 14.74 22.75 -7.14
C LEU A 228 16.04 22.00 -7.42
N GLU A 229 16.03 20.66 -7.35
CA GLU A 229 17.20 19.82 -7.63
C GLU A 229 17.68 19.97 -9.08
N SER A 230 16.76 19.99 -10.05
CA SER A 230 17.11 20.23 -11.46
C SER A 230 17.63 21.65 -11.73
N SER A 231 17.18 22.65 -10.96
CA SER A 231 17.68 24.03 -11.08
C SER A 231 19.10 24.19 -10.52
N LEU A 232 19.43 23.46 -9.46
CA LEU A 232 20.76 23.47 -8.83
C LEU A 232 21.81 22.67 -9.62
N THR A 233 21.38 21.69 -10.42
CA THR A 233 22.27 20.81 -11.19
C THR A 233 22.53 21.29 -12.62
N ARG A 234 21.86 22.35 -13.10
CA ARG A 234 22.21 23.00 -14.37
C ARG A 234 23.58 23.70 -14.21
N PRO A 235 24.59 23.38 -15.02
CA PRO A 235 25.83 24.16 -15.06
C PRO A 235 25.48 25.59 -15.44
N THR A 236 26.01 26.56 -14.71
CA THR A 236 26.03 27.98 -15.10
C THR A 236 26.87 28.12 -16.37
N SER A 237 26.30 27.81 -17.54
CA SER A 237 26.90 28.13 -18.83
C SER A 237 26.63 29.60 -19.17
N ALA A 238 27.37 30.52 -18.55
CA ALA A 238 27.57 31.90 -19.05
C ALA A 238 28.51 32.69 -18.12
N ALA A 239 29.81 32.39 -18.17
CA ALA A 239 30.85 33.30 -17.66
C ALA A 239 32.20 33.02 -18.33
N SER A 240 32.28 33.15 -19.66
CA SER A 240 33.52 33.42 -20.41
C SER A 240 33.17 33.52 -21.90
N GLY A 241 33.23 34.66 -22.59
CA GLY A 241 33.71 35.97 -22.18
C GLY A 241 33.20 37.06 -23.14
N GLY A 242 33.05 38.26 -22.60
CA GLY A 242 33.48 39.47 -23.30
C GLY A 242 35.01 39.50 -23.31
N ASP A 243 35.70 40.24 -24.17
CA ASP A 243 35.37 41.30 -25.13
C ASP A 243 36.53 41.28 -26.16
N PRO A 244 36.76 42.34 -26.96
CA PRO A 244 35.96 42.90 -28.04
C PRO A 244 36.59 42.69 -29.43
#